data_AF-A0A497P1L3-F1
#
_entry.id   AF-A0A497P1L3-F1
#
_cell.length_a   1.000
_cell.length_b   1.000
_cell.length_c   1.000
_cell.angle_alpha   90.00
_cell.angle_beta   90.00
_cell.angle_gamma   90.00
#
_symmetry.space_group_name_H-M   'P 1'
#
loop_
_entity.id
_entity.type
_entity.pdbx_description
1 polymer ?
#
loop_
_entity_poly.entity_id
_entity_poly.type
_entity_poly.pdbx_seq_one_letter_code
_entity_poly.pdbx_strand_id
1 'polypeptide(L)' 'MTKHESLTFKLEKSDRELLERVCRVRGESLSSFVRRALRMEFARLGLLSREECRALGFQGEEPQP' A
#
# COMPACT_ATOMS: atom_id res chain seq x y z
N MET A 1 -13.45 -14.21 -10.18
CA MET A 1 -12.77 -13.08 -10.87
C MET A 1 -12.83 -11.90 -9.93
N THR A 2 -11.69 -11.43 -9.42
CA THR A 2 -11.63 -10.26 -8.52
C THR A 2 -11.88 -9.01 -9.36
N LYS A 3 -12.86 -8.19 -8.98
CA LYS A 3 -13.16 -6.94 -9.70
C LYS A 3 -12.11 -5.91 -9.32
N HIS A 4 -11.43 -5.35 -10.32
CA HIS A 4 -10.43 -4.28 -10.13
C HIS A 4 -11.01 -2.95 -10.58
N GLU A 5 -10.80 -1.91 -9.79
CA GLU A 5 -11.13 -0.52 -10.12
C GLU A 5 -9.85 0.29 -10.28
N SER A 6 -9.86 1.26 -11.20
CA SER A 6 -8.72 2.13 -11.46
C SER A 6 -8.94 3.49 -10.80
N LEU A 7 -7.91 4.01 -10.14
CA LEU A 7 -7.90 5.34 -9.54
C LEU A 7 -6.80 6.19 -10.18
N THR A 8 -7.13 7.40 -10.61
CA THR A 8 -6.19 8.36 -11.18
C THR A 8 -6.05 9.54 -10.23
N PHE A 9 -4.81 9.86 -9.84
CA PHE A 9 -4.50 11.02 -9.00
C PHE A 9 -3.29 11.76 -9.58
N LYS A 10 -3.16 13.04 -9.22
CA LYS A 10 -2.02 13.86 -9.62
C LYS A 10 -0.89 13.68 -8.60
N LEU A 11 0.33 13.65 -9.11
CA LEU A 11 1.57 13.59 -8.34
C LEU A 11 2.53 14.62 -8.88
N GLU A 12 3.38 15.14 -8.01
CA GLU A 12 4.56 15.87 -8.44
C GLU A 12 5.45 14.96 -9.29
N LYS A 13 6.14 15.55 -10.27
CA LYS A 13 7.00 14.80 -11.19
C LYS A 13 8.10 14.06 -10.43
N SER A 14 8.68 14.69 -9.41
CA SER A 14 9.71 14.09 -8.54
C SER A 14 9.20 12.84 -7.83
N ASP A 15 7.97 12.85 -7.33
CA ASP A 15 7.39 11.73 -6.59
C ASP A 15 7.11 10.55 -7.53
N ARG A 16 6.66 10.85 -8.75
CA ARG A 16 6.50 9.83 -9.80
C ARG A 16 7.83 9.16 -10.12
N GLU A 17 8.89 9.92 -10.31
CA GLU A 17 10.23 9.39 -10.62
C GLU A 17 10.76 8.52 -9.47
N LEU A 18 10.56 8.95 -8.22
CA LEU A 18 10.92 8.16 -7.04
C LEU A 18 10.10 6.86 -6.97
N LEU A 19 8.80 6.93 -7.21
CA LEU A 19 7.91 5.77 -7.23
C LEU A 19 8.35 4.74 -8.29
N GLU A 20 8.63 5.19 -9.51
CA GLU A 20 9.11 4.34 -10.60
C GLU A 20 10.47 3.70 -10.25
N ARG A 21 11.41 4.47 -9.67
CA ARG A 21 12.71 3.97 -9.25
C ARG A 21 12.60 2.88 -8.18
N VAL A 22 11.75 3.10 -7.16
CA VAL A 22 11.53 2.12 -6.08
C VAL A 22 10.93 0.84 -6.63
N CYS A 23 9.92 0.94 -7.49
CA CYS A 23 9.29 -0.22 -8.12
C CYS A 23 10.29 -1.03 -8.95
N ARG A 24 11.12 -0.35 -9.75
CA ARG A 24 12.17 -0.99 -10.55
C ARG A 24 13.20 -1.73 -9.69
N VAL A 25 13.70 -1.11 -8.62
CA VAL A 25 14.70 -1.73 -7.74
C VAL A 25 14.13 -2.95 -7.02
N ARG A 26 12.84 -2.92 -6.65
CA ARG A 26 12.17 -4.01 -5.94
C ARG A 26 11.59 -5.10 -6.86
N GLY A 27 11.58 -4.89 -8.17
CA GLY A 27 10.90 -5.78 -9.12
C GLY A 27 9.38 -5.86 -8.88
N GLU A 28 8.78 -4.82 -8.31
CA GLU A 28 7.35 -4.75 -7.95
C GLU A 28 6.60 -3.84 -8.94
N SER A 29 5.33 -4.15 -9.25
CA SER A 29 4.50 -3.26 -10.08
C SER A 29 3.98 -2.06 -9.28
N LEU A 30 3.74 -0.93 -9.96
CA LEU A 30 3.17 0.28 -9.33
C LEU A 30 1.90 -0.03 -8.52
N SER A 31 0.97 -0.77 -9.11
CA SER A 31 -0.28 -1.14 -8.44
C SER A 31 -0.05 -2.01 -7.20
N SER A 32 0.95 -2.89 -7.21
CA SER A 32 1.27 -3.71 -6.03
C SER A 32 1.89 -2.86 -4.92
N PHE A 33 2.83 -1.98 -5.29
CA PHE A 33 3.46 -1.06 -4.35
C PHE A 33 2.41 -0.14 -3.69
N VAL A 34 1.58 0.53 -4.50
CA VAL A 34 0.55 1.46 -4.00
C VAL A 34 -0.48 0.72 -3.17
N ARG A 35 -0.96 -0.46 -3.60
CA ARG A 35 -1.88 -1.28 -2.81
C ARG A 35 -1.28 -1.66 -1.46
N ARG A 36 -0.01 -2.06 -1.42
CA ARG A 36 0.68 -2.40 -0.16
C ARG A 36 0.84 -1.16 0.72
N ALA A 37 1.23 -0.02 0.16
CA ALA A 37 1.34 1.24 0.90
C ALA A 37 0.00 1.66 1.51
N LEU A 38 -1.08 1.64 0.73
CA LEU A 38 -2.44 1.94 1.20
C LEU A 38 -2.88 0.99 2.31
N ARG A 39 -2.67 -0.32 2.15
CA ARG A 39 -3.02 -1.30 3.19
C ARG A 39 -2.22 -1.13 4.48
N MET A 40 -0.96 -0.68 4.38
CA MET A 40 -0.17 -0.33 5.57
C MET A 40 -0.74 0.91 6.28
N GLU A 41 -1.17 1.94 5.54
CA GLU A 41 -1.87 3.08 6.16
C GLU A 41 -3.20 2.67 6.80
N PHE A 42 -3.97 1.81 6.15
CA PHE A 42 -5.21 1.26 6.74
C PHE A 42 -4.93 0.48 8.02
N ALA A 43 -3.85 -0.31 8.07
CA ALA A 43 -3.42 -0.99 9.29
C ALA A 43 -3.06 0.01 10.40
N ARG A 44 -2.29 1.07 10.09
CA ARG A 44 -1.94 2.12 11.05
C ARG A 44 -3.14 2.88 11.59
N LEU A 45 -4.13 3.12 10.74
CA LEU A 45 -5.39 3.77 11.12
C LEU A 45 -6.37 2.82 11.79
N GLY A 46 -6.04 1.53 11.85
CA GLY A 46 -6.84 0.54 12.53
C GLY A 46 -8.02 -0.05 11.79
N LEU A 47 -8.02 0.10 10.47
CA LEU A 47 -9.12 -0.26 9.61
C LEU A 47 -9.04 -1.71 9.10
N LEU A 48 -7.97 -2.43 9.45
CA LEU A 48 -7.75 -3.82 9.07
C LEU A 48 -7.83 -4.73 10.28
N SER A 49 -8.32 -5.96 10.06
CA SER A 49 -8.33 -6.98 11.10
C SER A 49 -6.90 -7.40 11.50
N ARG A 50 -6.77 -8.02 12.67
CA ARG A 50 -5.52 -8.59 13.16
C ARG A 50 -4.87 -9.56 12.16
N GLU A 51 -5.66 -10.41 11.53
CA GLU A 51 -5.16 -11.37 10.54
C GLU A 51 -4.62 -10.66 9.30
N GLU A 52 -5.30 -9.62 8.82
CA GLU A 52 -4.84 -8.81 7.69
C GLU A 52 -3.55 -8.04 8.03
N CYS A 53 -3.46 -7.48 9.23
CA CYS A 53 -2.24 -6.82 9.72
C CYS A 53 -1.06 -7.80 9.76
N ARG A 54 -1.28 -9.03 10.27
CA ARG A 54 -0.26 -10.08 10.27
C ARG A 54 0.16 -10.48 8.86
N ALA A 55 -0.79 -10.68 7.96
CA ALA A 55 -0.51 -11.02 6.56
C ALA A 55 0.27 -9.91 5.81
N LEU A 56 0.10 -8.65 6.22
CA LEU A 56 0.85 -7.51 5.70
C LEU A 56 2.24 -7.33 6.35
N GLY A 57 2.53 -8.07 7.43
CA GLY A 57 3.73 -7.86 8.23
C GLY A 57 3.71 -6.56 9.04
N PHE A 58 2.52 -6.04 9.35
CA PHE A 58 2.37 -4.84 10.18
C PHE A 58 2.71 -5.17 11.65
N GLN A 59 3.63 -4.40 12.24
CA GLN A 59 4.14 -4.60 13.61
C GLN A 59 3.71 -3.49 14.58
N GLY A 60 2.80 -2.59 14.17
CA GLY A 60 2.31 -1.52 15.04
C GLY A 60 1.35 -2.03 16.12
N GLU A 61 1.06 -1.16 17.10
CA GLU A 61 0.06 -1.43 18.12
C GLU A 61 -1.28 -1.71 17.45
N GLU A 62 -1.92 -2.79 17.89
CA GLU A 62 -3.18 -3.26 17.33
C GLU A 62 -4.23 -2.15 17.49
N PRO A 63 -5.00 -1.83 16.45
CA PRO A 63 -6.06 -0.85 16.60
C PRO A 63 -7.08 -1.33 17.63
N GLN A 64 -7.29 -0.50 18.64
CA GLN A 64 -8.33 -0.77 19.62
C GLN A 64 -9.70 -0.64 18.94
N PRO A 65 -10.61 -1.61 19.14
CA PRO A 65 -11.95 -1.60 18.56
C PRO A 65 -12.79 -0.42 19.05
#